data_AF-A0A957W0M0-F1
#
_entry.id   AF-A0A957W0M0-F1
#
_cell.length_a   1.000
_cell.length_b   1.000
_cell.length_c   1.000
_cell.angle_alpha   90.00
_cell.angle_beta   90.00
_cell.angle_gamma   90.00
#
_symmetry.space_group_name_H-M   'P 1'
#
loop_
_entity.id
_entity.type
_entity.pdbx_description
1 polymer ?
#
loop_
_entity_poly.entity_id
_entity_poly.type
_entity_poly.pdbx_seq_one_letter_code
_entity_poly.pdbx_strand_id
1 'polypeptide(L)'
;NSSGLSITSCPDWFQIPAPDKGVLFVENHYGFNYDGQLTLNGGSEVNFPAKEGDVPGRIAIELSPGHYKYVATVGGRFVTENEFDIETGQTLMMTLYFDFTERKPGGGIDSSWMAPDECF
;
A
#
# COMPACT_ATOMS: atom_id res chain seq x y z
N ASN A 1 -39.78 8.29 0.00
CA ASN A 1 -38.67 8.04 -0.94
C ASN A 1 -37.38 7.92 -0.16
N SER A 2 -37.07 6.70 0.26
CA SER A 2 -35.79 6.33 0.84
C SER A 2 -34.78 6.22 -0.31
N SER A 3 -33.94 7.23 -0.46
CA SER A 3 -32.77 7.17 -1.34
C SER A 3 -31.87 6.05 -0.84
N GLY A 4 -31.83 4.94 -1.57
CA GLY A 4 -30.90 3.85 -1.28
C GLY A 4 -29.48 4.36 -1.46
N LEU A 5 -28.74 4.45 -0.35
CA LEU A 5 -27.29 4.50 -0.40
C LEU A 5 -26.84 3.23 -1.12
N SER A 6 -26.23 3.38 -2.29
CA SER A 6 -25.52 2.31 -2.97
C SER A 6 -24.35 1.96 -2.07
N ILE A 7 -24.47 0.89 -1.29
CA ILE A 7 -23.36 0.31 -0.52
C ILE A 7 -22.31 -0.10 -1.54
N THR A 8 -21.25 0.69 -1.67
CA THR A 8 -20.08 0.29 -2.46
C THR A 8 -19.35 -0.73 -1.59
N SER A 9 -19.53 -2.02 -1.87
CA SER A 9 -18.78 -3.07 -1.17
C SER A 9 -17.29 -2.80 -1.34
N CYS A 10 -16.51 -2.88 -0.25
CA CYS A 10 -15.06 -2.78 -0.35
C CYS A 10 -14.55 -3.78 -1.40
N PRO A 11 -13.48 -3.45 -2.15
CA PRO A 11 -12.82 -4.43 -2.99
C PRO A 11 -12.38 -5.64 -2.16
N ASP A 12 -12.41 -6.84 -2.72
CA ASP A 12 -12.07 -8.09 -2.01
C ASP A 12 -10.63 -8.11 -1.43
N TRP A 13 -9.75 -7.23 -1.90
CA TRP A 13 -8.38 -7.07 -1.41
C TRP A 13 -8.26 -6.09 -0.23
N PHE A 14 -9.32 -5.34 0.08
CA PHE A 14 -9.32 -4.39 1.20
C PHE A 14 -9.43 -5.14 2.52
N GLN A 15 -8.67 -4.66 3.50
CA GLN A 15 -8.57 -5.21 4.85
C GLN A 15 -8.80 -4.10 5.86
N ILE A 16 -9.76 -4.33 6.76
CA ILE A 16 -9.98 -3.48 7.93
C ILE A 16 -8.87 -3.80 8.95
N PRO A 17 -8.20 -2.80 9.55
CA PRO A 17 -7.22 -3.05 10.59
C PRO A 17 -7.81 -3.83 11.77
N ALA A 18 -7.09 -4.84 12.26
CA ALA A 18 -7.40 -5.45 13.55
C ALA A 18 -7.42 -4.41 14.70
N PRO A 19 -8.10 -4.70 15.83
CA PRO A 19 -8.01 -3.85 17.01
C PRO A 19 -6.56 -3.55 17.39
N ASP A 20 -6.26 -2.30 17.73
CA ASP A 20 -4.94 -1.80 18.09
C ASP A 20 -3.88 -1.87 16.98
N LYS A 21 -4.29 -2.01 15.70
CA LYS A 21 -3.42 -1.99 14.53
C LYS A 21 -3.79 -0.89 13.55
N GLY A 22 -2.82 -0.50 12.73
CA GLY A 22 -3.06 0.14 11.45
C GLY A 22 -2.73 -0.83 10.30
N VAL A 23 -3.14 -0.50 9.08
CA VAL A 23 -2.82 -1.26 7.87
C VAL A 23 -2.08 -0.38 6.88
N LEU A 24 -0.94 -0.85 6.40
CA LEU A 24 -0.27 -0.32 5.22
C LEU A 24 -0.65 -1.19 4.02
N PHE A 25 -1.35 -0.62 3.05
CA PHE A 25 -1.49 -1.20 1.72
C PHE A 25 -0.32 -0.79 0.85
N VAL A 26 0.22 -1.74 0.10
CA VAL A 26 1.26 -1.47 -0.90
C VAL A 26 0.72 -1.91 -2.25
N GLU A 27 0.69 -1.00 -3.21
CA GLU A 27 0.38 -1.27 -4.61
C GLU A 27 1.63 -1.19 -5.48
N ASN A 28 1.90 -2.27 -6.20
CA ASN A 28 2.96 -2.37 -7.18
C ASN A 28 2.37 -2.22 -8.60
N HIS A 29 2.55 -1.04 -9.17
CA HIS A 29 2.23 -0.76 -10.58
C HIS A 29 3.44 -0.96 -11.51
N TYR A 30 4.56 -1.44 -10.97
CA TYR A 30 5.85 -1.50 -11.67
C TYR A 30 6.00 -2.77 -12.49
N GLY A 31 5.62 -2.71 -13.77
CA GLY A 31 5.86 -3.77 -14.75
C GLY A 31 5.19 -5.11 -14.43
N PHE A 32 4.94 -5.93 -15.45
CA PHE A 32 4.08 -7.12 -15.30
C PHE A 32 4.76 -8.36 -14.67
N ASN A 33 6.05 -8.29 -14.34
CA ASN A 33 6.84 -9.47 -13.94
C ASN A 33 7.84 -9.21 -12.80
N TYR A 34 7.71 -8.06 -12.11
CA TYR A 34 8.64 -7.72 -11.04
C TYR A 34 7.93 -7.72 -9.71
N ASP A 35 8.19 -8.77 -8.93
CA ASP A 35 7.91 -8.76 -7.50
C ASP A 35 8.73 -7.65 -6.84
N GLY A 36 8.20 -7.13 -5.74
CA GLY A 36 8.92 -6.19 -4.93
C GLY A 36 9.05 -6.62 -3.49
N GLN A 37 9.88 -5.87 -2.80
CA GLN A 37 10.24 -6.09 -1.41
C GLN A 37 10.20 -4.75 -0.68
N LEU A 38 9.54 -4.75 0.47
CA LEU A 38 9.51 -3.66 1.42
C LEU A 38 10.31 -4.08 2.66
N THR A 39 11.35 -3.34 2.98
CA THR A 39 12.11 -3.52 4.24
C THR A 39 11.67 -2.46 5.23
N LEU A 40 11.10 -2.87 6.36
CA LEU A 40 10.67 -1.99 7.45
C LEU A 40 11.72 -1.91 8.55
N ASN A 41 12.06 -0.70 8.97
CA ASN A 41 13.03 -0.37 10.02
C ASN A 41 14.39 -1.08 9.85
N GLY A 42 14.79 -1.36 8.60
CA GLY A 42 16.04 -2.06 8.28
C GLY A 42 16.07 -3.53 8.72
N GLY A 43 14.93 -4.13 9.05
CA GLY A 43 14.84 -5.49 9.58
C GLY A 43 13.85 -6.36 8.82
N SER A 44 12.54 -6.17 9.07
CA SER A 44 11.51 -7.04 8.52
C SER A 44 11.32 -6.81 7.03
N GLU A 45 11.47 -7.87 6.24
CA GLU A 45 11.23 -7.84 4.80
C GLU A 45 9.85 -8.43 4.49
N VAL A 46 9.08 -7.71 3.68
CA VAL A 46 7.78 -8.13 3.19
C VAL A 46 7.82 -8.11 1.67
N ASN A 47 7.58 -9.26 1.05
CA ASN A 47 7.48 -9.35 -0.40
C ASN A 47 6.05 -9.05 -0.84
N PHE A 48 5.90 -8.36 -1.98
CA PHE A 48 4.62 -8.06 -2.60
C PHE A 48 4.67 -8.44 -4.09
N PRO A 49 3.53 -8.89 -4.65
CA PRO A 49 3.52 -9.49 -5.98
C PRO A 49 3.79 -8.46 -7.09
N ALA A 50 4.19 -8.97 -8.25
CA ALA A 50 4.18 -8.22 -9.50
C ALA A 50 2.77 -7.75 -9.89
N LYS A 51 2.70 -6.74 -10.76
CA LYS A 51 1.48 -6.36 -11.48
C LYS A 51 1.07 -7.49 -12.44
N GLU A 52 -0.21 -7.76 -12.60
CA GLU A 52 -0.75 -8.68 -13.62
C GLU A 52 -1.70 -7.94 -14.57
N GLY A 53 -1.33 -7.79 -15.83
CA GLY A 53 -2.09 -6.93 -16.75
C GLY A 53 -2.25 -5.53 -16.15
N ASP A 54 -3.47 -5.00 -16.12
CA ASP A 54 -3.76 -3.69 -15.52
C ASP A 54 -4.02 -3.74 -14.01
N VAL A 55 -3.90 -4.91 -13.38
CA VAL A 55 -4.11 -5.09 -11.96
C VAL A 55 -2.78 -4.94 -11.22
N PRO A 56 -2.62 -3.94 -10.33
CA PRO A 56 -1.41 -3.82 -9.52
C PRO A 56 -1.24 -5.02 -8.60
N GLY A 57 0.02 -5.38 -8.34
CA GLY A 57 0.31 -6.31 -7.26
C GLY A 57 0.00 -5.64 -5.92
N ARG A 58 -0.69 -6.34 -5.02
CA ARG A 58 -1.15 -5.75 -3.75
C ARG A 58 -0.77 -6.61 -2.55
N ILE A 59 -0.47 -5.95 -1.45
CA ILE A 59 -0.43 -6.58 -0.13
C ILE A 59 -0.98 -5.61 0.93
N ALA A 60 -1.54 -6.17 1.99
CA ALA A 60 -1.91 -5.48 3.22
C ALA A 60 -0.96 -5.91 4.33
N ILE A 61 -0.41 -4.95 5.08
CA ILE A 61 0.52 -5.22 6.18
C ILE A 61 -0.06 -4.61 7.45
N GLU A 62 -0.40 -5.45 8.42
CA GLU A 62 -0.82 -4.98 9.75
C GLU A 62 0.40 -4.53 10.55
N LEU A 63 0.35 -3.30 11.02
CA LEU A 63 1.41 -2.67 11.79
C LEU A 63 0.87 -2.24 13.15
N SER A 64 1.69 -2.38 14.18
CA SER A 64 1.42 -1.70 15.45
C SER A 64 1.56 -0.18 15.23
N PRO A 65 0.84 0.65 15.98
CA PRO A 65 1.02 2.09 15.91
C PRO A 65 2.48 2.49 16.19
N GLY A 66 2.99 3.45 15.42
CA GLY A 66 4.35 3.97 15.59
C GLY A 66 4.95 4.56 14.32
N HIS A 67 6.22 4.94 14.44
CA HIS A 67 7.03 5.49 13.36
C HIS A 67 7.80 4.38 12.64
N TYR A 68 7.71 4.36 11.31
CA TYR A 68 8.32 3.35 10.46
C TYR A 68 9.17 4.01 9.38
N LYS A 69 10.41 3.53 9.24
CA LYS A 69 11.24 3.76 8.07
C LYS A 69 11.07 2.61 7.11
N TYR A 70 11.07 2.88 5.82
CA TYR A 70 10.96 1.84 4.81
C TYR A 70 11.89 2.05 3.64
N VAL A 71 12.32 0.94 3.05
CA VAL A 71 12.98 0.89 1.75
C VAL A 71 12.16 -0.02 0.85
N ALA A 72 11.78 0.47 -0.33
CA ALA A 72 11.07 -0.31 -1.33
C ALA A 72 12.00 -0.62 -2.51
N THR A 73 12.01 -1.90 -2.91
CA THR A 73 12.69 -2.37 -4.12
C THR A 73 11.73 -3.15 -4.99
N VAL A 74 11.90 -3.09 -6.31
CA VAL A 74 11.12 -3.88 -7.27
C VAL A 74 12.06 -4.45 -8.33
N GLY A 75 12.00 -5.77 -8.56
CA GLY A 75 12.91 -6.47 -9.47
C GLY A 75 14.39 -6.30 -9.07
N GLY A 76 14.67 -6.20 -7.77
CA GLY A 76 16.02 -5.96 -7.22
C GLY A 76 16.54 -4.54 -7.42
N ARG A 77 15.71 -3.59 -7.86
CA ARG A 77 16.09 -2.18 -8.03
C ARG A 77 15.50 -1.33 -6.93
N PHE A 78 16.32 -0.41 -6.41
CA PHE A 78 15.86 0.62 -5.49
C PHE A 78 14.76 1.47 -6.14
N VAL A 79 13.65 1.65 -5.43
CA VAL A 79 12.55 2.52 -5.85
C VAL A 79 12.52 3.77 -4.99
N THR A 80 12.38 3.62 -3.68
CA THR A 80 12.23 4.74 -2.75
C THR A 80 12.64 4.33 -1.33
N GLU A 81 13.01 5.31 -0.54
CA GLU A 81 13.24 5.19 0.91
C GLU A 81 12.58 6.41 1.55
N ASN A 82 11.74 6.18 2.56
CA ASN A 82 11.07 7.25 3.29
C ASN A 82 10.61 6.74 4.67
N GLU A 83 9.87 7.57 5.38
CA GLU A 83 9.31 7.28 6.69
C GLU A 83 7.83 7.68 6.77
N PHE A 84 7.09 7.01 7.66
CA PHE A 84 5.70 7.30 7.94
C PHE A 84 5.35 6.94 9.38
N ASP A 85 4.34 7.63 9.92
CA ASP A 85 3.68 7.27 11.16
C ASP A 85 2.38 6.54 10.83
N ILE A 86 2.06 5.52 11.61
CA ILE A 86 0.75 4.84 11.53
C ILE A 86 0.11 4.77 12.91
N GLU A 87 -1.19 5.04 12.98
CA GLU A 87 -2.00 5.02 14.20
C GLU A 87 -2.96 3.83 14.24
N THR A 88 -3.55 3.57 15.41
CA THR A 88 -4.59 2.55 15.57
C THR A 88 -5.80 2.91 14.71
N GLY A 89 -6.30 1.94 13.95
CA GLY A 89 -7.43 2.11 13.05
C GLY A 89 -7.10 2.85 11.75
N GLN A 90 -5.85 3.29 11.58
CA GLN A 90 -5.44 4.00 10.37
C GLN A 90 -5.15 3.02 9.23
N THR A 91 -5.55 3.43 8.04
CA THR A 91 -5.19 2.77 6.79
C THR A 91 -4.36 3.75 5.95
N LEU A 92 -3.20 3.30 5.48
CA LEU A 92 -2.32 4.07 4.58
C LEU A 92 -2.14 3.32 3.26
N MET A 93 -1.99 4.07 2.17
CA MET A 93 -1.73 3.51 0.84
C MET A 93 -0.36 3.95 0.33
N MET A 94 0.51 2.99 0.06
CA MET A 94 1.77 3.20 -0.64
C MET A 94 1.61 2.77 -2.08
N THR A 95 1.80 3.71 -3.02
CA THR A 95 1.78 3.40 -4.45
C THR A 95 3.20 3.44 -5.00
N LEU A 96 3.64 2.32 -5.57
CA LEU A 96 4.93 2.16 -6.25
C LEU A 96 4.70 2.13 -7.76
N TYR A 97 5.36 3.01 -8.50
CA TYR A 97 5.16 3.14 -9.94
C TYR A 97 6.47 3.42 -10.68
N PHE A 98 6.45 3.20 -12.00
CA PHE A 98 7.54 3.61 -12.87
C PHE A 98 7.11 4.83 -13.67
N ASP A 99 7.78 5.96 -13.48
CA ASP A 99 7.54 7.12 -14.32
C ASP A 99 8.40 7.06 -15.58
N PHE A 100 7.74 6.76 -16.71
CA PHE A 100 8.38 6.76 -18.02
C PHE A 100 8.82 8.15 -18.48
N THR A 101 8.22 9.21 -17.94
CA THR A 101 8.56 10.59 -18.30
C THR A 101 9.87 11.05 -17.64
N GLU A 102 10.13 10.62 -16.41
CA GLU A 102 11.37 10.93 -15.69
C GLU A 102 12.48 9.88 -15.87
N ARG A 103 12.17 8.72 -16.46
CA ARG A 103 13.04 7.52 -16.52
C ARG A 103 13.58 7.11 -15.15
N LYS A 104 12.82 7.35 -14.08
CA LYS A 104 13.20 7.03 -12.72
C LYS A 104 12.10 6.22 -12.04
N PRO A 105 12.46 5.20 -11.23
CA PRO A 105 11.51 4.58 -10.35
C PRO A 105 11.03 5.62 -9.32
N GLY A 106 9.74 5.57 -8.99
CA GLY A 106 9.11 6.48 -8.03
C GLY A 106 8.19 5.71 -7.08
N GLY A 107 8.04 6.21 -5.88
CA GLY A 107 7.14 5.62 -4.90
C GLY A 107 6.88 6.60 -3.77
N GLY A 108 5.61 6.70 -3.38
CA GLY A 108 5.15 7.61 -2.35
C GLY A 108 4.03 6.98 -1.54
N ILE A 109 3.94 7.38 -0.29
CA ILE A 109 2.75 7.14 0.52
C ILE A 109 1.79 8.28 0.23
N ASP A 110 0.61 7.94 -0.28
CA ASP A 110 -0.50 8.85 -0.26
C ASP A 110 -1.27 8.59 1.05
N SER A 111 -1.37 9.61 1.88
CA SER A 111 -2.16 9.57 3.11
C SER A 111 -3.65 9.81 2.84
N SER A 112 -4.09 9.68 1.58
CA SER A 112 -5.52 9.66 1.24
C SER A 112 -6.20 8.57 2.05
N TRP A 113 -6.86 9.02 3.11
CA TRP A 113 -7.69 8.24 4.01
C TRP A 113 -8.72 7.48 3.17
N MET A 114 -8.55 6.17 3.01
CA MET A 114 -9.70 5.31 2.75
C MET A 114 -10.38 5.12 4.09
N ALA A 115 -11.25 6.07 4.41
CA ALA A 115 -11.98 6.06 5.65
C ALA A 115 -12.87 4.80 5.66
N PRO A 116 -12.87 4.00 6.76
CA PRO A 116 -13.67 2.78 6.83
C PRO A 116 -15.15 3.04 6.54
N ASP A 117 -15.65 4.25 6.80
CA ASP A 117 -17.01 4.74 6.55
C ASP A 117 -17.42 4.79 5.07
N GLU A 118 -16.48 4.75 4.11
CA GLU A 118 -16.81 4.59 2.68
C GLU A 118 -17.11 3.13 2.29
N CYS A 119 -17.03 2.23 3.27
CA CYS A 119 -17.22 0.78 3.16
C CYS A 119 -18.43 0.26 3.98
N PHE A 120 -19.39 1.11 4.38
CA PHE A 120 -20.59 0.74 5.14
C PHE A 120 -21.92 1.05 4.41
#